data_AF-A0A412H202-F1
#
_entry.id   AF-A0A412H202-F1
#
_cell.length_a   1.000
_cell.length_b   1.000
_cell.length_c   1.000
_cell.angle_alpha   90.00
_cell.angle_beta   90.00
_cell.angle_gamma   90.00
#
_symmetry.space_group_name_H-M   'P 1'
#
loop_
_entity.id
_entity.type
_entity.pdbx_description
1 polymer ?
#
loop_
_entity_poly.entity_id
_entity_poly.type
_entity_poly.pdbx_seq_one_letter_code
_entity_poly.pdbx_strand_id
1 'polypeptide(L)'
;MVFFHNQYIFIDDSAENLKKFERQVRNMHSLSRYSRANQINKEWLEEYMNTAHSKGLTSIRAHFNVLAWSDDREQLKHIKNDVGSALAMMECKPRHNTIDTATLYWAAMPGNAADFPSEESFYTFIEPALCFFTAETNYKDSLSPFGIKMADRMSGKPLHLDISDLPIKKGITTNRNKFILGPSGSGKSFFTNHMIRQYYEQGTHVLLVDTGNSYQGLCSLIQNNTKGNDGIYFTYTEENPISFNPFYTDDKVFDIEKEESICALILTLWKGEDKYIEKTESNELGTAIHNYIRMIQKDEKLIPCFNTFYEYLRDVHRVELQSRDIKVSKDDFNIDNLLTTLTPYYRGGRYDFLLNSQQNIDLLSKRFIVFEIDAIKDNKDLFPVVTIIIMESFINKMRRLKGIRKMILIEEAWKAIASANMAYYIKYLYKTVRKFFGEAIVVTQEVDDIIQSPIVKESIINNSDCKILLDQRKYMNKFDIIQNILGLTEKERSQILSINQDLDPKRKYKEVWIGLGGTQSAVYATEVSMEENLAYTTEEREKMEVMDKVEQLNGDIETAIRQLAEQKREIIRKEESSQT
;
A
#
# COMPACT_ATOMS: atom_id res chain seq x y z
N MET A 1 35.79 1.63 -6.84
CA MET A 1 35.95 1.46 -5.38
C MET A 1 35.11 0.29 -4.94
N VAL A 2 35.70 -0.69 -4.25
CA VAL A 2 35.01 -1.93 -3.86
C VAL A 2 35.38 -2.25 -2.41
N PHE A 3 34.37 -2.67 -1.63
CA PHE A 3 34.53 -3.16 -0.27
C PHE A 3 34.14 -4.64 -0.21
N PHE A 4 34.94 -5.45 0.49
CA PHE A 4 34.62 -6.82 0.83
C PHE A 4 34.61 -6.97 2.35
N HIS A 5 33.47 -7.37 2.90
CA HIS A 5 33.35 -7.72 4.31
C HIS A 5 33.43 -9.24 4.45
N ASN A 6 34.52 -9.77 5.00
CA ASN A 6 34.68 -11.21 5.21
C ASN A 6 34.43 -11.56 6.67
N GLN A 7 33.74 -12.68 6.88
CA GLN A 7 33.27 -13.15 8.17
C GLN A 7 33.67 -14.61 8.31
N TYR A 8 34.47 -14.93 9.34
CA TYR A 8 34.96 -16.28 9.60
C TYR A 8 34.55 -16.72 10.99
N ILE A 9 34.03 -17.95 11.08
CA ILE A 9 33.79 -18.66 12.34
C ILE A 9 34.53 -19.99 12.26
N PHE A 10 35.36 -20.26 13.27
CA PHE A 10 36.05 -21.53 13.44
C PHE A 10 35.44 -22.25 14.62
N ILE A 11 34.73 -23.35 14.33
CA ILE A 11 34.13 -24.22 15.34
C ILE A 11 35.22 -25.18 15.84
N ASP A 12 35.97 -24.72 16.85
CA ASP A 12 37.01 -25.51 17.51
C ASP A 12 36.42 -26.44 18.60
N ASP A 13 37.26 -27.29 19.20
CA ASP A 13 36.91 -28.00 20.44
C ASP A 13 36.89 -27.02 21.61
N SER A 14 35.67 -26.66 22.05
CA SER A 14 35.46 -25.75 23.17
C SER A 14 36.09 -26.24 24.48
N ALA A 15 36.13 -27.55 24.74
CA ALA A 15 36.72 -28.08 25.96
C ALA A 15 38.26 -27.96 25.94
N GLU A 16 38.87 -28.13 24.77
CA GLU A 16 40.31 -27.91 24.59
C GLU A 16 40.68 -26.43 24.77
N ASN A 17 39.90 -25.52 24.20
CA ASN A 17 40.07 -24.07 24.36
C ASN A 17 40.02 -23.65 25.84
N LEU A 18 39.01 -24.11 26.59
CA LEU A 18 38.88 -23.80 28.00
C LEU A 18 40.05 -24.35 28.84
N LYS A 19 40.49 -25.58 28.58
CA LYS A 19 41.70 -26.16 29.23
C LYS A 19 42.96 -25.34 28.94
N LYS A 20 43.09 -24.81 27.72
CA LYS A 20 44.20 -23.94 27.33
C LYS A 20 44.17 -22.63 28.12
N PHE A 21 43.00 -22.00 28.27
CA PHE A 21 42.85 -20.79 29.07
C PHE A 21 43.10 -21.03 30.57
N GLU A 22 42.62 -22.13 31.13
CA GLU A 22 42.93 -22.54 32.51
C GLU A 22 44.44 -22.64 32.76
N ARG A 23 45.19 -23.21 31.80
CA ARG A 23 46.65 -23.27 31.88
C ARG A 23 47.28 -21.87 31.80
N GLN A 24 46.79 -21.00 30.92
CA GLN A 24 47.28 -19.63 30.80
C GLN A 24 47.01 -18.81 32.08
N VAL A 25 45.81 -18.89 32.65
CA VAL A 25 45.45 -18.24 33.92
C VAL A 25 46.37 -18.69 35.04
N ARG A 26 46.65 -19.99 35.17
CA ARG A 26 47.59 -20.53 36.17
C ARG A 26 49.01 -19.97 35.99
N ASN A 27 49.51 -19.92 34.76
CA ASN A 27 50.81 -19.34 34.46
C ASN A 27 50.85 -17.84 34.79
N MET A 28 49.81 -17.08 34.41
CA MET A 28 49.70 -15.66 34.68
C MET A 28 49.56 -15.36 36.18
N HIS A 29 48.91 -16.23 36.96
CA HIS A 29 48.85 -16.10 38.42
C HIS A 29 50.25 -16.12 39.08
N SER A 30 51.19 -16.88 38.52
CA SER A 30 52.58 -16.90 39.01
C SER A 30 53.37 -15.64 38.63
N LEU A 31 52.97 -14.94 37.56
CA LEU A 31 53.67 -13.79 36.97
C LEU A 31 52.97 -12.44 37.21
N SER A 32 51.74 -12.44 37.74
CA SER A 32 50.90 -11.24 37.91
C SER A 32 51.47 -10.24 38.92
N ARG A 33 52.31 -10.71 39.86
CA ARG A 33 53.02 -9.84 40.82
C ARG A 33 54.05 -8.91 40.17
N TYR A 34 54.43 -9.16 38.91
CA TYR A 34 55.53 -8.46 38.23
C TYR A 34 55.06 -7.53 37.10
N SER A 35 53.77 -7.55 36.71
CA SER A 35 53.23 -6.68 35.66
C SER A 35 51.72 -6.48 35.77
N ARG A 36 51.29 -5.22 35.76
CA ARG A 36 49.87 -4.83 35.75
C ARG A 36 49.13 -5.33 34.50
N ALA A 37 49.82 -5.44 33.36
CA ALA A 37 49.23 -5.99 32.13
C ALA A 37 48.90 -7.48 32.26
N ASN A 38 49.75 -8.25 32.96
CA ASN A 38 49.49 -9.67 33.22
C ASN A 38 48.31 -9.88 34.17
N GLN A 39 48.11 -8.97 35.13
CA GLN A 39 46.96 -8.99 36.01
C GLN A 39 45.64 -8.78 35.24
N ILE A 40 45.59 -7.75 34.37
CA ILE A 40 44.40 -7.46 33.55
C ILE A 40 44.07 -8.63 32.61
N ASN A 41 45.07 -9.19 31.92
CA ASN A 41 44.85 -10.33 31.03
C ASN A 41 44.33 -11.58 31.77
N LYS A 42 44.80 -11.80 33.01
CA LYS A 42 44.29 -12.87 33.87
C LYS A 42 42.81 -12.66 34.19
N GLU A 43 42.45 -11.46 34.62
CA GLU A 43 41.07 -11.09 34.96
C GLU A 43 40.13 -11.32 33.76
N TRP A 44 40.53 -10.91 32.55
CA TRP A 44 39.76 -11.13 31.32
C TRP A 44 39.59 -12.61 30.96
N LEU A 45 40.63 -13.43 31.11
CA LEU A 45 40.52 -14.87 30.86
C LEU A 45 39.61 -15.56 31.88
N GLU A 46 39.69 -15.16 33.16
CA GLU A 46 38.81 -15.67 34.21
C GLU A 46 37.36 -15.28 33.94
N GLU A 47 37.09 -14.04 33.53
CA GLU A 47 35.76 -13.59 33.13
C GLU A 47 35.22 -14.36 31.92
N TYR A 48 36.03 -14.57 30.89
CA TYR A 48 35.66 -15.36 29.72
C TYR A 48 35.28 -16.79 30.12
N MET A 49 36.11 -17.47 30.90
CA MET A 49 35.85 -18.84 31.36
C MET A 49 34.61 -18.94 32.25
N ASN A 50 34.41 -17.98 33.15
CA ASN A 50 33.23 -17.93 34.00
C ASN A 50 31.95 -17.75 33.17
N THR A 51 32.02 -16.91 32.13
CA THR A 51 30.90 -16.70 31.20
C THR A 51 30.60 -17.98 30.41
N ALA A 52 31.64 -18.64 29.89
CA ALA A 52 31.50 -19.91 29.18
C ALA A 52 30.80 -20.97 30.04
N HIS A 53 31.26 -21.17 31.27
CA HIS A 53 30.68 -22.18 32.18
C HIS A 53 29.28 -21.80 32.69
N SER A 54 29.08 -20.56 33.13
CA SER A 54 27.81 -20.14 33.76
C SER A 54 26.65 -20.11 32.78
N LYS A 55 26.90 -19.74 31.52
CA LYS A 55 25.88 -19.64 30.47
C LYS A 55 25.89 -20.84 29.50
N GLY A 56 26.82 -21.78 29.66
CA GLY A 56 26.95 -22.94 28.78
C GLY A 56 27.33 -22.57 27.34
N LEU A 57 28.11 -21.52 27.14
CA LEU A 57 28.46 -21.02 25.80
C LEU A 57 29.60 -21.82 25.19
N THR A 58 29.54 -22.00 23.87
CA THR A 58 30.59 -22.70 23.10
C THR A 58 31.70 -21.73 22.72
N SER A 59 32.92 -22.01 23.15
CA SER A 59 34.12 -21.23 22.82
C SER A 59 34.54 -21.50 21.37
N ILE A 60 34.55 -20.45 20.55
CA ILE A 60 34.94 -20.49 19.13
C ILE A 60 36.02 -19.44 18.86
N ARG A 61 36.64 -19.50 17.67
CA ARG A 61 37.39 -18.36 17.12
C ARG A 61 36.59 -17.68 16.02
N ALA A 62 36.73 -16.37 15.91
CA ALA A 62 36.12 -15.58 14.86
C ALA A 62 37.11 -14.58 14.26
N HIS A 63 36.86 -14.14 13.03
CA HIS A 63 37.55 -13.03 12.38
C HIS A 63 36.58 -12.25 11.50
N PHE A 64 36.69 -10.92 11.55
CA PHE A 64 35.90 -10.01 10.74
C PHE A 64 36.83 -8.95 10.18
N ASN A 65 36.84 -8.77 8.87
CA ASN A 65 37.61 -7.70 8.24
C ASN A 65 36.87 -7.06 7.07
N VAL A 66 37.18 -5.78 6.86
CA VAL A 66 36.77 -5.03 5.68
C VAL A 66 38.01 -4.80 4.81
N LEU A 67 38.04 -5.42 3.64
CA LEU A 67 39.03 -5.15 2.61
C LEU A 67 38.50 -4.05 1.71
N ALA A 68 39.26 -2.99 1.55
CA ALA A 68 38.90 -1.88 0.68
C ALA A 68 39.94 -1.71 -0.43
N TRP A 69 39.47 -1.44 -1.64
CA TRP A 69 40.30 -1.29 -2.83
C TRP A 69 40.05 0.06 -3.53
N SER A 70 41.14 0.76 -3.86
CA SER A 70 41.14 1.89 -4.79
C SER A 70 42.45 1.90 -5.59
N ASP A 71 42.37 2.33 -6.86
CA ASP A 71 43.52 2.56 -7.72
C ASP A 71 44.19 3.93 -7.42
N ASP A 72 43.53 4.78 -6.62
CA ASP A 72 44.05 6.05 -6.12
C ASP A 72 44.47 5.95 -4.64
N ARG A 73 45.73 6.31 -4.37
CA ARG A 73 46.31 6.31 -3.03
C ARG A 73 45.72 7.35 -2.09
N GLU A 74 45.36 8.53 -2.58
CA GLU A 74 44.74 9.56 -1.73
C GLU A 74 43.33 9.12 -1.34
N GLN A 75 42.56 8.61 -2.30
CA GLN A 75 41.27 7.99 -2.00
C GLN A 75 41.40 6.86 -0.98
N LEU A 76 42.41 5.98 -1.09
CA LEU A 76 42.62 4.90 -0.12
C LEU A 76 42.84 5.38 1.32
N LYS A 77 43.49 6.53 1.53
CA LYS A 77 43.65 7.13 2.86
C LYS A 77 42.31 7.61 3.44
N HIS A 78 41.49 8.26 2.63
CA HIS A 78 40.14 8.66 3.03
C HIS A 78 39.31 7.44 3.43
N ILE A 79 39.31 6.41 2.58
CA ILE A 79 38.60 5.15 2.82
C ILE A 79 39.01 4.51 4.14
N LYS A 80 40.32 4.45 4.41
CA LYS A 80 40.85 3.90 5.65
C LYS A 80 40.28 4.65 6.86
N ASN A 81 40.20 5.98 6.80
CA ASN A 81 39.66 6.78 7.88
C ASN A 81 38.16 6.55 8.05
N ASP A 82 37.41 6.46 6.96
CA ASP A 82 35.95 6.25 6.99
C ASP A 82 35.60 4.88 7.57
N VAL A 83 36.28 3.81 7.11
CA VAL A 83 36.11 2.45 7.65
C VAL A 83 36.52 2.39 9.12
N GLY A 84 37.63 3.03 9.49
CA GLY A 84 38.08 3.11 10.88
C GLY A 84 37.06 3.81 11.79
N SER A 85 36.49 4.92 11.33
CA SER A 85 35.42 5.65 12.02
C SER A 85 34.16 4.81 12.17
N ALA A 86 33.74 4.09 11.11
CA ALA A 86 32.56 3.22 11.15
C ALA A 86 32.73 2.05 12.14
N LEU A 87 33.90 1.41 12.18
CA LEU A 87 34.21 0.38 13.17
C LEU A 87 34.19 0.95 14.60
N ALA A 88 34.72 2.16 14.80
CA ALA A 88 34.70 2.83 16.10
C ALA A 88 33.29 3.20 16.57
N MET A 89 32.36 3.51 15.66
CA MET A 89 30.94 3.72 15.99
C MET A 89 30.24 2.46 16.51
N MET A 90 30.76 1.26 16.18
CA MET A 90 30.33 -0.01 16.76
C MET A 90 31.09 -0.36 18.04
N GLU A 91 31.75 0.62 18.67
CA GLU A 91 32.61 0.47 19.85
C GLU A 91 33.76 -0.54 19.65
N CYS A 92 34.12 -0.81 18.39
CA CYS A 92 35.22 -1.69 18.05
C CYS A 92 36.51 -0.88 17.84
N LYS A 93 37.65 -1.43 18.28
CA LYS A 93 38.95 -0.84 18.00
C LYS A 93 39.49 -1.37 16.66
N PRO A 94 39.57 -0.57 15.59
CA PRO A 94 40.05 -1.05 14.30
C PRO A 94 41.54 -1.43 14.38
N ARG A 95 41.88 -2.63 13.88
CA ARG A 95 43.27 -3.06 13.64
C ARG A 95 43.55 -2.96 12.14
N HIS A 96 44.50 -2.12 11.76
CA HIS A 96 44.95 -2.04 10.38
C HIS A 96 45.98 -3.12 10.11
N ASN A 97 45.62 -4.15 9.34
CA ASN A 97 46.56 -5.19 8.95
C ASN A 97 47.37 -4.74 7.72
N THR A 98 48.70 -4.71 7.87
CA THR A 98 49.66 -4.36 6.81
C THR A 98 50.60 -5.52 6.46
N ILE A 99 50.47 -6.67 7.12
CA ILE A 99 51.40 -7.81 7.02
C ILE A 99 50.74 -8.93 6.23
N ASP A 100 49.63 -9.47 6.73
CA ASP A 100 48.95 -10.65 6.14
C ASP A 100 47.86 -10.28 5.14
N THR A 101 47.88 -9.04 4.62
CA THR A 101 46.82 -8.50 3.76
C THR A 101 46.57 -9.37 2.52
N ALA A 102 47.64 -9.87 1.89
CA ALA A 102 47.53 -10.75 0.72
C ALA A 102 46.95 -12.12 1.10
N THR A 103 47.39 -12.71 2.20
CA THR A 103 46.89 -14.00 2.69
C THR A 103 45.42 -13.91 3.07
N LEU A 104 45.02 -12.86 3.79
CA LEU A 104 43.62 -12.60 4.14
C LEU A 104 42.73 -12.39 2.91
N TYR A 105 43.26 -11.72 1.88
CA TYR A 105 42.55 -11.56 0.61
C TYR A 105 42.33 -12.90 -0.10
N TRP A 106 43.36 -13.73 -0.21
CA TRP A 106 43.23 -15.05 -0.84
C TRP A 106 42.40 -16.03 -0.03
N ALA A 107 42.49 -16.01 1.30
CA ALA A 107 41.68 -16.84 2.18
C ALA A 107 40.17 -16.50 2.10
N ALA A 108 39.83 -15.28 1.71
CA ALA A 108 38.45 -14.83 1.52
C ALA A 108 37.79 -15.37 0.25
N MET A 109 38.57 -15.94 -0.68
CA MET A 109 38.00 -16.54 -1.88
C MET A 109 37.22 -17.82 -1.54
N PRO A 110 36.04 -18.03 -2.15
CA PRO A 110 35.25 -19.24 -1.94
C PRO A 110 36.08 -20.52 -2.12
N GLY A 111 36.10 -21.37 -1.10
CA GLY A 111 36.86 -22.62 -1.09
C GLY A 111 38.30 -22.51 -0.57
N ASN A 112 38.82 -21.31 -0.31
CA ASN A 112 40.21 -21.11 0.12
C ASN A 112 40.38 -20.81 1.62
N ALA A 113 39.33 -21.01 2.42
CA ALA A 113 39.34 -20.69 3.85
C ALA A 113 40.37 -21.49 4.67
N ALA A 114 40.90 -22.61 4.14
CA ALA A 114 41.94 -23.40 4.78
C ALA A 114 43.29 -22.65 4.89
N ASP A 115 43.54 -21.68 4.01
CA ASP A 115 44.76 -20.84 4.03
C ASP A 115 44.63 -19.65 5.01
N PHE A 116 43.55 -19.58 5.79
CA PHE A 116 43.35 -18.47 6.72
C PHE A 116 44.44 -18.44 7.81
N PRO A 117 45.12 -17.30 8.03
CA PRO A 117 46.17 -17.19 9.04
C PRO A 117 45.55 -17.25 10.44
N SER A 118 45.78 -18.35 11.17
CA SER A 118 45.13 -18.60 12.48
C SER A 118 45.33 -17.50 13.52
N GLU A 119 46.45 -16.76 13.44
CA GLU A 119 46.77 -15.65 14.36
C GLU A 119 45.91 -14.41 14.16
N GLU A 120 45.23 -14.29 13.02
CA GLU A 120 44.32 -13.18 12.76
C GLU A 120 42.92 -13.41 13.34
N SER A 121 42.65 -14.59 13.90
CA SER A 121 41.40 -14.89 14.61
C SER A 121 41.49 -14.60 16.11
N PHE A 122 40.36 -14.31 16.75
CA PHE A 122 40.27 -14.12 18.21
C PHE A 122 39.18 -15.01 18.81
N TYR A 123 39.32 -15.34 20.10
CA TYR A 123 38.36 -16.19 20.80
C TYR A 123 37.13 -15.39 21.23
N THR A 124 35.95 -15.97 21.01
CA THR A 124 34.65 -15.41 21.37
C THR A 124 33.64 -16.55 21.56
N PHE A 125 32.36 -16.22 21.66
CA PHE A 125 31.26 -17.18 21.66
C PHE A 125 30.44 -17.05 20.37
N ILE A 126 29.59 -18.03 20.10
CA ILE A 126 28.77 -18.05 18.87
C ILE A 126 27.86 -16.83 18.81
N GLU A 127 27.17 -16.49 19.90
CA GLU A 127 26.17 -15.42 19.91
C GLU A 127 26.77 -14.04 19.63
N PRO A 128 27.85 -13.58 20.31
CA PRO A 128 28.51 -12.33 19.96
C PRO A 128 29.16 -12.35 18.58
N ALA A 129 29.68 -13.49 18.11
CA ALA A 129 30.25 -13.59 16.75
C ALA A 129 29.17 -13.36 15.68
N LEU A 130 27.98 -13.92 15.87
CA LEU A 130 26.85 -13.73 14.96
C LEU A 130 26.35 -12.27 14.93
N CYS A 131 26.61 -11.45 15.95
CA CYS A 131 26.30 -10.02 15.92
C CYS A 131 27.10 -9.25 14.86
N PHE A 132 28.26 -9.75 14.45
CA PHE A 132 29.07 -9.16 13.38
C PHE A 132 28.69 -9.68 11.99
N PHE A 133 27.74 -10.63 11.90
CA PHE A 133 27.36 -11.16 10.61
C PHE A 133 26.49 -10.16 9.83
N THR A 134 26.77 -10.01 8.54
CA THR A 134 25.88 -9.28 7.64
C THR A 134 24.61 -10.10 7.45
N ALA A 135 23.58 -9.78 8.22
CA ALA A 135 22.25 -10.39 8.11
C ALA A 135 21.42 -9.82 6.94
N GLU A 136 22.01 -8.89 6.17
CA GLU A 136 21.39 -8.28 5.00
C GLU A 136 21.72 -9.11 3.76
N THR A 137 20.69 -9.40 2.97
CA THR A 137 20.83 -10.06 1.68
C THR A 137 20.08 -9.24 0.63
N ASN A 138 20.50 -9.38 -0.62
CA ASN A 138 19.80 -8.73 -1.72
C ASN A 138 18.34 -9.18 -1.74
N TYR A 139 17.47 -8.24 -2.08
CA TYR A 139 16.05 -8.52 -2.22
C TYR A 139 15.87 -9.52 -3.38
N LYS A 140 14.87 -10.39 -3.24
CA LYS A 140 14.62 -11.47 -4.21
C LYS A 140 13.29 -11.23 -4.90
N ASP A 141 13.27 -11.55 -6.19
CA ASP A 141 12.03 -11.58 -6.95
C ASP A 141 11.04 -12.57 -6.32
N SER A 142 9.78 -12.15 -6.32
CA SER A 142 8.64 -13.03 -6.10
C SER A 142 8.53 -14.03 -7.25
N LEU A 143 8.23 -15.28 -6.93
CA LEU A 143 7.90 -16.32 -7.92
C LEU A 143 6.45 -16.22 -8.42
N SER A 144 5.68 -15.25 -7.91
CA SER A 144 4.29 -15.08 -8.29
C SER A 144 4.17 -14.51 -9.71
N PRO A 145 3.22 -15.00 -10.53
CA PRO A 145 2.92 -14.35 -11.81
C PRO A 145 2.30 -12.96 -11.63
N PHE A 146 1.76 -12.67 -10.45
CA PHE A 146 1.20 -11.38 -10.09
C PHE A 146 2.19 -10.56 -9.25
N GLY A 147 2.30 -9.26 -9.49
CA GLY A 147 3.13 -8.39 -8.66
C GLY A 147 3.30 -6.98 -9.19
N ILE A 148 4.16 -6.21 -8.55
CA ILE A 148 4.56 -4.86 -8.93
C ILE A 148 6.07 -4.83 -9.15
N LYS A 149 6.50 -4.14 -10.19
CA LYS A 149 7.88 -3.80 -10.45
C LYS A 149 8.29 -2.65 -9.55
N MET A 150 9.29 -2.90 -8.71
CA MET A 150 9.93 -1.94 -7.82
C MET A 150 11.43 -2.02 -8.05
N ALA A 151 12.22 -1.26 -7.29
CA ALA A 151 13.66 -1.43 -7.24
C ALA A 151 14.12 -1.76 -5.82
N ASP A 152 15.19 -2.56 -5.73
CA ASP A 152 15.98 -2.71 -4.51
C ASP A 152 16.54 -1.35 -4.12
N ARG A 153 16.26 -0.90 -2.90
CA ARG A 153 16.72 0.41 -2.43
C ARG A 153 18.24 0.52 -2.41
N MET A 154 18.95 -0.58 -2.15
CA MET A 154 20.40 -0.57 -1.97
C MET A 154 21.14 -0.71 -3.30
N SER A 155 20.76 -1.71 -4.10
CA SER A 155 21.47 -2.00 -5.35
C SER A 155 20.87 -1.30 -6.56
N GLY A 156 19.66 -0.76 -6.46
CA GLY A 156 18.90 -0.22 -7.58
C GLY A 156 18.38 -1.25 -8.58
N LYS A 157 18.59 -2.54 -8.31
CA LYS A 157 18.16 -3.61 -9.21
C LYS A 157 16.63 -3.64 -9.29
N PRO A 158 16.04 -3.78 -10.49
CA PRO A 158 14.62 -4.03 -10.62
C PRO A 158 14.22 -5.30 -9.88
N LEU A 159 13.07 -5.26 -9.22
CA LEU A 159 12.48 -6.35 -8.45
C LEU A 159 11.03 -6.57 -8.86
N HIS A 160 10.64 -7.83 -9.00
CA HIS A 160 9.25 -8.25 -9.08
C HIS A 160 8.74 -8.57 -7.68
N LEU A 161 7.85 -7.74 -7.13
CA LEU A 161 7.34 -7.88 -5.78
C LEU A 161 5.87 -8.29 -5.79
N ASP A 162 5.51 -9.36 -5.09
CA ASP A 162 4.10 -9.71 -4.84
C ASP A 162 3.72 -9.41 -3.40
N ILE A 163 2.81 -8.47 -3.22
CA ILE A 163 2.25 -8.03 -1.93
C ILE A 163 0.84 -8.59 -1.69
N SER A 164 0.41 -9.57 -2.48
CA SER A 164 -0.96 -10.09 -2.51
C SER A 164 -1.02 -11.63 -2.52
N ASP A 165 -0.60 -12.30 -3.59
CA ASP A 165 -0.92 -13.74 -3.78
C ASP A 165 0.08 -14.68 -3.11
N LEU A 166 1.37 -14.48 -3.33
CA LEU A 166 2.42 -15.29 -2.73
C LEU A 166 2.45 -15.17 -1.20
N PRO A 167 2.27 -13.98 -0.60
CA PRO A 167 2.14 -13.87 0.85
C PRO A 167 0.98 -14.72 1.42
N ILE A 168 -0.18 -14.72 0.75
CA ILE A 168 -1.32 -15.58 1.15
C ILE A 168 -0.98 -17.05 1.00
N LYS A 169 -0.40 -17.46 -0.13
CA LYS A 169 -0.02 -18.87 -0.37
C LYS A 169 0.98 -19.38 0.66
N LYS A 170 1.85 -18.50 1.18
CA LYS A 170 2.82 -18.81 2.24
C LYS A 170 2.25 -18.69 3.66
N GLY A 171 0.99 -18.27 3.83
CA GLY A 171 0.37 -18.05 5.14
C GLY A 171 0.93 -16.84 5.89
N ILE A 172 1.61 -15.91 5.21
CA ILE A 172 2.13 -14.66 5.79
C ILE A 172 0.98 -13.67 5.99
N THR A 173 0.05 -13.62 5.03
CA THR A 173 -1.17 -12.81 5.11
C THR A 173 -2.40 -13.69 4.92
N THR A 174 -3.53 -13.24 5.44
CA THR A 174 -4.85 -13.90 5.40
C THR A 174 -5.82 -13.21 4.45
N ASN A 175 -5.52 -11.97 4.05
CA ASN A 175 -6.26 -11.17 3.09
C ASN A 175 -5.32 -10.33 2.21
N ARG A 176 -5.88 -9.72 1.16
CA ARG A 176 -5.17 -8.87 0.21
C ARG A 176 -5.36 -7.38 0.48
N ASN A 177 -6.16 -7.03 1.49
CA ASN A 177 -6.52 -5.64 1.75
C ASN A 177 -5.28 -4.85 2.16
N LYS A 178 -5.27 -3.57 1.78
CA LYS A 178 -4.13 -2.69 1.98
C LYS A 178 -4.55 -1.41 2.68
N PHE A 179 -3.61 -0.90 3.46
CA PHE A 179 -3.69 0.41 4.07
C PHE A 179 -2.45 1.21 3.70
N ILE A 180 -2.65 2.37 3.06
CA ILE A 180 -1.57 3.26 2.62
C ILE A 180 -1.62 4.55 3.42
N LEU A 181 -0.52 4.88 4.10
CA LEU A 181 -0.35 6.11 4.86
C LEU A 181 0.85 6.90 4.33
N GLY A 182 0.62 8.16 3.97
CA GLY A 182 1.68 9.05 3.54
C GLY A 182 1.26 10.52 3.66
N PRO A 183 2.01 11.37 4.39
CA PRO A 183 1.72 12.81 4.45
C PRO A 183 1.64 13.45 3.07
N SER A 184 0.99 14.61 2.96
CA SER A 184 0.98 15.39 1.72
C SER A 184 2.40 15.63 1.18
N GLY A 185 2.61 15.39 -0.12
CA GLY A 185 3.90 15.50 -0.79
C GLY A 185 4.87 14.32 -0.58
N SER A 186 4.48 13.25 0.12
CA SER A 186 5.32 12.06 0.31
C SER A 186 5.46 11.16 -0.93
N GLY A 187 4.67 11.41 -1.99
CA GLY A 187 4.61 10.58 -3.20
C GLY A 187 3.50 9.52 -3.18
N LYS A 188 2.49 9.68 -2.32
CA LYS A 188 1.40 8.72 -2.08
C LYS A 188 0.62 8.37 -3.36
N SER A 189 0.08 9.37 -4.04
CA SER A 189 -0.71 9.18 -5.27
C SER A 189 0.18 8.73 -6.44
N PHE A 190 1.47 9.10 -6.44
CA PHE A 190 2.45 8.64 -7.42
C PHE A 190 2.75 7.14 -7.29
N PHE A 191 3.08 6.67 -6.08
CA PHE A 191 3.25 5.24 -5.79
C PHE A 191 1.97 4.47 -6.10
N THR A 192 0.81 5.05 -5.74
CA THR A 192 -0.48 4.40 -5.93
C THR A 192 -0.79 4.25 -7.42
N ASN A 193 -0.62 5.29 -8.24
CA ASN A 193 -0.72 5.20 -9.71
C ASN A 193 0.17 4.08 -10.28
N HIS A 194 1.42 3.99 -9.84
CA HIS A 194 2.34 2.94 -10.27
C HIS A 194 1.87 1.53 -9.91
N MET A 195 1.33 1.34 -8.70
CA MET A 195 0.79 0.06 -8.24
C MET A 195 -0.48 -0.32 -9.03
N ILE A 196 -1.44 0.59 -9.15
CA ILE A 196 -2.74 0.29 -9.76
C ILE A 196 -2.64 0.07 -11.26
N ARG A 197 -1.74 0.77 -11.97
CA ARG A 197 -1.48 0.54 -13.41
C ARG A 197 -1.07 -0.90 -13.64
N GLN A 198 -0.12 -1.38 -12.83
CA GLN A 198 0.36 -2.76 -12.92
C GLN A 198 -0.72 -3.77 -12.59
N TYR A 199 -1.56 -3.48 -11.60
CA TYR A 199 -2.71 -4.34 -11.27
C TYR A 199 -3.69 -4.41 -12.45
N TYR A 200 -4.00 -3.27 -13.06
CA TYR A 200 -4.85 -3.18 -14.25
C TYR A 200 -4.27 -3.97 -15.42
N GLU A 201 -2.99 -3.78 -15.75
CA GLU A 201 -2.28 -4.51 -16.81
C GLU A 201 -2.32 -6.04 -16.61
N GLN A 202 -2.33 -6.48 -15.36
CA GLN A 202 -2.43 -7.89 -14.96
C GLN A 202 -3.87 -8.40 -14.83
N GLY A 203 -4.85 -7.69 -15.41
CA GLY A 203 -6.24 -8.14 -15.53
C GLY A 203 -7.14 -7.80 -14.34
N THR A 204 -6.69 -6.93 -13.42
CA THR A 204 -7.52 -6.48 -12.29
C THR A 204 -8.58 -5.50 -12.77
N HIS A 205 -9.82 -5.66 -12.27
CA HIS A 205 -10.84 -4.63 -12.37
C HIS A 205 -10.68 -3.63 -11.22
N VAL A 206 -10.26 -2.42 -11.55
CA VAL A 206 -9.97 -1.32 -10.64
C VAL A 206 -11.13 -0.34 -10.62
N LEU A 207 -11.63 -0.06 -9.42
CA LEU A 207 -12.57 1.02 -9.13
C LEU A 207 -11.93 1.97 -8.10
N LEU A 208 -11.72 3.21 -8.49
CA LEU A 208 -11.04 4.24 -7.71
C LEU A 208 -12.06 5.28 -7.27
N VAL A 209 -11.97 5.69 -6.01
CA VAL A 209 -12.63 6.87 -5.47
C VAL A 209 -11.54 7.87 -5.15
N ASP A 210 -11.47 8.91 -5.98
CA ASP A 210 -10.42 9.92 -5.98
C ASP A 210 -10.94 11.25 -5.41
N THR A 211 -10.02 11.96 -4.76
CA THR A 211 -10.19 13.36 -4.36
C THR A 211 -8.96 14.14 -4.82
N GLY A 212 -9.11 15.03 -5.79
CA GLY A 212 -8.02 15.89 -6.25
C GLY A 212 -7.40 15.49 -7.60
N ASN A 213 -8.13 14.75 -8.44
CA ASN A 213 -7.77 14.45 -9.83
C ASN A 213 -6.38 13.80 -10.04
N SER A 214 -5.92 13.00 -9.09
CA SER A 214 -4.59 12.38 -9.13
C SER A 214 -4.49 11.20 -10.09
N TYR A 215 -5.62 10.61 -10.49
CA TYR A 215 -5.66 9.46 -11.41
C TYR A 215 -6.15 9.81 -12.82
N GLN A 216 -6.39 11.10 -13.09
CA GLN A 216 -6.91 11.55 -14.38
C GLN A 216 -5.96 11.19 -15.53
N GLY A 217 -4.66 11.45 -15.39
CA GLY A 217 -3.66 11.18 -16.43
C GLY A 217 -3.60 9.70 -16.82
N LEU A 218 -3.53 8.81 -15.83
CA LEU A 218 -3.55 7.36 -16.05
C LEU A 218 -4.89 6.89 -16.66
N CYS A 219 -6.02 7.41 -16.18
CA CYS A 219 -7.33 7.03 -16.69
C CYS A 219 -7.50 7.41 -18.17
N SER A 220 -7.12 8.64 -18.54
CA SER A 220 -7.17 9.11 -19.93
C SER A 220 -6.26 8.31 -20.86
N LEU A 221 -5.07 7.91 -20.37
CA LEU A 221 -4.16 7.06 -21.13
C LEU A 221 -4.77 5.67 -21.40
N ILE A 222 -5.39 5.05 -20.39
CA ILE A 222 -6.11 3.79 -20.56
C ILE A 222 -7.30 3.96 -21.52
N GLN A 223 -8.04 5.06 -21.41
CA GLN A 223 -9.18 5.35 -22.27
C GLN A 223 -8.78 5.44 -23.74
N ASN A 224 -7.71 6.19 -24.03
CA ASN A 224 -7.20 6.35 -25.39
C ASN A 224 -6.65 5.02 -25.94
N ASN A 225 -5.83 4.31 -25.18
CA ASN A 225 -5.23 3.04 -25.60
C ASN A 225 -6.28 1.96 -25.89
N THR A 226 -7.38 1.96 -25.14
CA THR A 226 -8.46 1.00 -25.31
C THR A 226 -9.61 1.50 -26.18
N LYS A 227 -9.52 2.71 -26.72
CA LYS A 227 -10.56 3.40 -27.52
C LYS A 227 -11.91 3.46 -26.80
N GLY A 228 -11.87 3.77 -25.50
CA GLY A 228 -13.06 3.88 -24.63
C GLY A 228 -13.61 2.55 -24.10
N ASN A 229 -12.94 1.42 -24.38
CA ASN A 229 -13.35 0.14 -23.81
C ASN A 229 -13.10 0.08 -22.30
N ASP A 230 -12.01 0.67 -21.81
CA ASP A 230 -11.70 0.90 -20.39
C ASP A 230 -11.38 2.39 -20.17
N GLY A 231 -11.07 2.79 -18.91
CA GLY A 231 -10.70 4.17 -18.60
C GLY A 231 -11.91 5.08 -18.53
N ILE A 232 -12.80 4.83 -17.56
CA ILE A 232 -13.97 5.67 -17.34
C ILE A 232 -13.69 6.62 -16.19
N TYR A 233 -13.67 7.93 -16.48
CA TYR A 233 -13.48 8.98 -15.48
C TYR A 233 -14.80 9.71 -15.24
N PHE A 234 -15.41 9.49 -14.07
CA PHE A 234 -16.56 10.25 -13.61
C PHE A 234 -16.10 11.44 -12.80
N THR A 235 -16.52 12.62 -13.19
CA THR A 235 -16.38 13.85 -12.42
C THR A 235 -17.69 14.61 -12.49
N TYR A 236 -18.04 15.31 -11.41
CA TYR A 236 -19.24 16.12 -11.39
C TYR A 236 -18.97 17.48 -12.02
N THR A 237 -19.69 17.79 -13.09
CA THR A 237 -19.78 19.15 -13.65
C THR A 237 -21.25 19.51 -13.82
N GLU A 238 -21.59 20.80 -13.86
CA GLU A 238 -22.97 21.22 -14.13
C GLU A 238 -23.46 20.75 -15.52
N GLU A 239 -22.55 20.65 -16.49
CA GLU A 239 -22.84 20.21 -17.86
C GLU A 239 -22.95 18.69 -17.99
N ASN A 240 -22.13 17.95 -17.24
CA ASN A 240 -22.12 16.49 -17.19
C ASN A 240 -22.21 16.01 -15.74
N PRO A 241 -23.41 15.94 -15.17
CA PRO A 241 -23.57 15.42 -13.83
C PRO A 241 -23.39 13.89 -13.80
N ILE A 242 -22.88 13.38 -12.68
CA ILE A 242 -22.86 11.94 -12.42
C ILE A 242 -24.31 11.46 -12.37
N SER A 243 -24.66 10.50 -13.23
CA SER A 243 -26.00 9.91 -13.29
C SER A 243 -25.90 8.39 -13.37
N PHE A 244 -26.86 7.70 -12.78
CA PHE A 244 -26.95 6.25 -12.75
C PHE A 244 -28.42 5.82 -12.80
N ASN A 245 -28.69 4.56 -13.08
CA ASN A 245 -30.02 3.99 -12.97
C ASN A 245 -29.98 2.76 -12.05
N PRO A 246 -30.47 2.85 -10.80
CA PRO A 246 -30.41 1.75 -9.84
C PRO A 246 -31.30 0.57 -10.23
N PHE A 247 -32.31 0.79 -11.08
CA PHE A 247 -33.22 -0.24 -11.56
C PHE A 247 -32.80 -0.84 -12.92
N TYR A 248 -31.59 -0.55 -13.40
CA TYR A 248 -31.07 -1.12 -14.63
C TYR A 248 -30.08 -2.26 -14.37
N THR A 249 -30.26 -3.37 -15.09
CA THR A 249 -29.27 -4.45 -15.22
C THR A 249 -29.32 -5.00 -16.66
N ASP A 250 -28.15 -5.17 -17.31
CA ASP A 250 -28.10 -5.61 -18.72
C ASP A 250 -28.77 -6.97 -18.96
N ASP A 251 -28.72 -7.87 -17.96
CA ASP A 251 -29.29 -9.21 -18.00
C ASP A 251 -30.70 -9.29 -17.38
N LYS A 252 -31.28 -8.16 -16.95
CA LYS A 252 -32.57 -8.08 -16.22
C LYS A 252 -32.63 -8.95 -14.96
N VAL A 253 -31.49 -9.36 -14.41
CA VAL A 253 -31.40 -10.12 -13.17
C VAL A 253 -31.31 -9.16 -11.99
N PHE A 254 -32.20 -9.35 -11.01
CA PHE A 254 -32.21 -8.66 -9.73
C PHE A 254 -32.13 -9.73 -8.64
N ASP A 255 -30.93 -9.96 -8.10
CA ASP A 255 -30.77 -10.85 -6.95
C ASP A 255 -31.15 -10.14 -5.65
N ILE A 256 -31.23 -10.91 -4.56
CA ILE A 256 -31.61 -10.37 -3.23
C ILE A 256 -30.71 -9.20 -2.82
N GLU A 257 -29.41 -9.27 -3.15
CA GLU A 257 -28.45 -8.22 -2.80
C GLU A 257 -28.67 -6.93 -3.61
N LYS A 258 -29.06 -7.04 -4.89
CA LYS A 258 -29.48 -5.89 -5.70
C LYS A 258 -30.77 -5.25 -5.16
N GLU A 259 -31.74 -6.05 -4.71
CA GLU A 259 -32.94 -5.51 -4.05
C GLU A 259 -32.58 -4.79 -2.75
N GLU A 260 -31.71 -5.39 -1.92
CA GLU A 260 -31.19 -4.80 -0.69
C GLU A 260 -30.39 -3.52 -0.95
N SER A 261 -29.59 -3.45 -2.03
CA SER A 261 -28.81 -2.26 -2.38
C SER A 261 -29.70 -1.11 -2.83
N ILE A 262 -30.73 -1.39 -3.65
CA ILE A 262 -31.75 -0.40 -4.01
C ILE A 262 -32.49 0.06 -2.75
N CYS A 263 -32.84 -0.86 -1.84
CA CYS A 263 -33.49 -0.51 -0.58
C CYS A 263 -32.62 0.44 0.26
N ALA A 264 -31.33 0.12 0.43
CA ALA A 264 -30.39 0.97 1.14
C ALA A 264 -30.24 2.36 0.49
N LEU A 265 -30.20 2.44 -0.84
CA LEU A 265 -30.19 3.68 -1.58
C LEU A 265 -31.43 4.53 -1.25
N ILE A 266 -32.63 3.98 -1.41
CA ILE A 266 -33.88 4.70 -1.19
C ILE A 266 -34.06 5.10 0.28
N LEU A 267 -33.68 4.25 1.24
CA LEU A 267 -33.69 4.58 2.66
C LEU A 267 -32.77 5.77 2.96
N THR A 268 -31.58 5.80 2.37
CA THR A 268 -30.62 6.88 2.58
C THR A 268 -31.16 8.20 2.01
N LEU A 269 -31.76 8.17 0.82
CA LEU A 269 -32.44 9.33 0.24
C LEU A 269 -33.59 9.84 1.09
N TRP A 270 -34.35 8.94 1.72
CA TRP A 270 -35.53 9.29 2.51
C TRP A 270 -35.18 9.84 3.90
N LYS A 271 -34.29 9.17 4.61
CA LYS A 271 -34.02 9.45 6.02
C LYS A 271 -32.78 10.33 6.24
N GLY A 272 -31.87 10.37 5.27
CA GLY A 272 -30.54 10.92 5.46
C GLY A 272 -29.67 10.01 6.32
N GLU A 273 -28.43 10.45 6.59
CA GLU A 273 -27.43 9.61 7.26
C GLU A 273 -27.57 9.54 8.79
N ASP A 274 -28.21 10.54 9.40
CA ASP A 274 -28.25 10.72 10.87
C ASP A 274 -29.50 10.14 11.54
N LYS A 275 -30.47 9.65 10.76
CA LYS A 275 -31.75 9.16 11.29
C LYS A 275 -31.73 7.64 11.43
N TYR A 276 -32.21 7.18 12.57
CA TYR A 276 -32.47 5.76 12.80
C TYR A 276 -33.53 5.25 11.82
N ILE A 277 -33.25 4.13 11.17
CA ILE A 277 -34.17 3.44 10.26
C ILE A 277 -34.83 2.31 11.04
N GLU A 278 -36.16 2.30 11.11
CA GLU A 278 -36.88 1.23 11.78
C GLU A 278 -36.94 -0.03 10.91
N LYS A 279 -37.00 -1.21 11.54
CA LYS A 279 -37.10 -2.49 10.81
C LYS A 279 -38.38 -2.56 9.97
N THR A 280 -39.47 -2.00 10.47
CA THR A 280 -40.76 -1.86 9.77
C THR A 280 -40.60 -1.07 8.47
N GLU A 281 -39.91 0.08 8.54
CA GLU A 281 -39.65 0.94 7.37
C GLU A 281 -38.80 0.22 6.31
N SER A 282 -37.72 -0.44 6.73
CA SER A 282 -36.86 -1.21 5.82
C SER A 282 -37.60 -2.38 5.18
N ASN A 283 -38.42 -3.11 5.95
CA ASN A 283 -39.19 -4.25 5.44
C ASN A 283 -40.28 -3.82 4.44
N GLU A 284 -41.00 -2.73 4.72
CA GLU A 284 -42.07 -2.27 3.82
C GLU A 284 -41.49 -1.74 2.51
N LEU A 285 -40.43 -0.93 2.59
CA LEU A 285 -39.75 -0.46 1.39
C LEU A 285 -39.13 -1.61 0.59
N GLY A 286 -38.53 -2.61 1.26
CA GLY A 286 -38.06 -3.82 0.61
C GLY A 286 -39.19 -4.56 -0.13
N THR A 287 -40.37 -4.66 0.48
CA THR A 287 -41.57 -5.24 -0.17
C THR A 287 -42.00 -4.43 -1.39
N ALA A 288 -41.99 -3.09 -1.30
CA ALA A 288 -42.31 -2.21 -2.42
C ALA A 288 -41.36 -2.39 -3.60
N ILE A 289 -40.05 -2.45 -3.32
CA ILE A 289 -39.00 -2.67 -4.32
C ILE A 289 -39.15 -4.05 -4.97
N HIS A 290 -39.35 -5.09 -4.18
CA HIS A 290 -39.54 -6.45 -4.68
C HIS A 290 -40.72 -6.56 -5.65
N ASN A 291 -41.87 -5.96 -5.28
CA ASN A 291 -43.06 -5.97 -6.11
C ASN A 291 -42.88 -5.14 -7.39
N TYR A 292 -42.20 -4.00 -7.30
CA TYR A 292 -41.85 -3.20 -8.46
C TYR A 292 -40.92 -3.96 -9.42
N ILE A 293 -39.91 -4.67 -8.89
CA ILE A 293 -39.00 -5.51 -9.68
C ILE A 293 -39.77 -6.62 -10.40
N ARG A 294 -40.71 -7.28 -9.74
CA ARG A 294 -41.59 -8.26 -10.41
C ARG A 294 -42.43 -7.64 -11.52
N MET A 295 -42.85 -6.39 -11.38
CA MET A 295 -43.61 -5.67 -12.39
C MET A 295 -42.77 -5.39 -13.63
N ILE A 296 -41.56 -4.83 -13.48
CA ILE A 296 -40.63 -4.57 -14.59
C ILE A 296 -40.15 -5.86 -15.28
N GLN A 297 -40.06 -6.98 -14.54
CA GLN A 297 -39.70 -8.27 -15.12
C GLN A 297 -40.83 -8.90 -15.96
N LYS A 298 -42.09 -8.53 -15.69
CA LYS A 298 -43.26 -9.03 -16.43
C LYS A 298 -43.64 -8.16 -17.63
N ASP A 299 -43.44 -6.85 -17.54
CA ASP A 299 -43.78 -5.90 -18.60
C ASP A 299 -42.52 -5.36 -19.28
N GLU A 300 -42.19 -5.91 -20.44
CA GLU A 300 -41.03 -5.47 -21.22
C GLU A 300 -41.16 -4.06 -21.80
N LYS A 301 -42.36 -3.46 -21.80
CA LYS A 301 -42.56 -2.08 -22.27
C LYS A 301 -42.22 -1.05 -21.21
N LEU A 302 -42.18 -1.46 -19.94
CA LEU A 302 -41.86 -0.59 -18.83
C LEU A 302 -40.34 -0.38 -18.78
N ILE A 303 -39.89 0.86 -19.00
CA ILE A 303 -38.48 1.21 -18.84
C ILE A 303 -38.20 1.34 -17.34
N PRO A 304 -37.35 0.48 -16.75
CA PRO A 304 -37.10 0.53 -15.32
C PRO A 304 -36.19 1.71 -15.02
N CYS A 305 -36.67 2.67 -14.23
CA CYS A 305 -35.88 3.78 -13.71
C CYS A 305 -36.48 4.28 -12.39
N PHE A 306 -35.85 5.29 -11.79
CA PHE A 306 -36.36 5.89 -10.56
C PHE A 306 -37.74 6.54 -10.75
N ASN A 307 -37.99 7.17 -11.90
CA ASN A 307 -39.28 7.80 -12.19
C ASN A 307 -40.44 6.79 -12.18
N THR A 308 -40.27 5.65 -12.84
CA THR A 308 -41.29 4.59 -12.89
C THR A 308 -41.46 3.91 -11.53
N PHE A 309 -40.41 3.83 -10.71
CA PHE A 309 -40.52 3.40 -9.31
C PHE A 309 -41.29 4.40 -8.44
N TYR A 310 -41.01 5.70 -8.59
CA TYR A 310 -41.73 6.76 -7.87
C TYR A 310 -43.22 6.77 -8.21
N GLU A 311 -43.57 6.65 -9.50
CA GLU A 311 -44.94 6.52 -9.98
C GLU A 311 -45.62 5.29 -9.38
N TYR A 312 -44.93 4.14 -9.35
CA TYR A 312 -45.41 2.93 -8.69
C TYR A 312 -45.68 3.14 -7.19
N LEU A 313 -44.77 3.80 -6.45
CA LEU A 313 -44.97 4.11 -5.04
C LEU A 313 -46.21 4.99 -4.83
N ARG A 314 -46.39 6.02 -5.68
CA ARG A 314 -47.47 7.01 -5.59
C ARG A 314 -48.85 6.42 -5.91
N ASP A 315 -48.93 5.65 -7.01
CA ASP A 315 -50.21 5.29 -7.63
C ASP A 315 -50.65 3.86 -7.32
N VAL A 316 -49.69 2.94 -7.10
CA VAL A 316 -49.98 1.52 -6.89
C VAL A 316 -49.78 1.16 -5.42
N HIS A 317 -48.54 1.27 -4.93
CA HIS A 317 -48.16 0.80 -3.59
C HIS A 317 -48.91 1.56 -2.47
N ARG A 318 -49.12 2.86 -2.64
CA ARG A 318 -49.91 3.68 -1.71
C ARG A 318 -51.36 3.20 -1.56
N VAL A 319 -51.98 2.75 -2.65
CA VAL A 319 -53.35 2.22 -2.64
C VAL A 319 -53.35 0.81 -2.04
N GLU A 320 -52.37 -0.02 -2.39
CA GLU A 320 -52.20 -1.36 -1.80
C GLU A 320 -52.11 -1.29 -0.28
N LEU A 321 -51.25 -0.43 0.26
CA LEU A 321 -51.08 -0.21 1.71
C LEU A 321 -52.40 0.12 2.43
N GLN A 322 -53.27 0.91 1.80
CA GLN A 322 -54.57 1.28 2.37
C GLN A 322 -55.58 0.12 2.35
N SER A 323 -55.40 -0.83 1.45
CA SER A 323 -56.31 -1.97 1.22
C SER A 323 -55.91 -3.27 1.96
N ARG A 324 -54.78 -3.29 2.67
CA ARG A 324 -54.30 -4.49 3.38
C ARG A 324 -55.08 -4.81 4.66
N ASP A 325 -55.22 -6.10 4.94
CA ASP A 325 -55.82 -6.62 6.18
C ASP A 325 -54.98 -6.25 7.43
N ILE A 326 -53.65 -6.33 7.31
CA ILE A 326 -52.71 -5.87 8.34
C ILE A 326 -52.38 -4.42 8.06
N LYS A 327 -52.93 -3.52 8.86
CA LYS A 327 -52.69 -2.07 8.73
C LYS A 327 -51.29 -1.72 9.22
N VAL A 328 -50.50 -1.15 8.33
CA VAL A 328 -49.26 -0.45 8.69
C VAL A 328 -49.65 0.97 9.09
N SER A 329 -49.31 1.39 10.30
CA SER A 329 -49.66 2.75 10.74
C SER A 329 -48.77 3.78 10.04
N LYS A 330 -49.22 5.04 10.03
CA LYS A 330 -48.42 6.14 9.48
C LYS A 330 -47.15 6.39 10.30
N ASP A 331 -47.14 5.98 11.56
CA ASP A 331 -45.97 6.04 12.44
C ASP A 331 -44.95 4.93 12.10
N ASP A 332 -45.42 3.77 11.63
CA ASP A 332 -44.55 2.64 11.22
C ASP A 332 -43.93 2.84 9.82
N PHE A 333 -44.68 3.46 8.89
CA PHE A 333 -44.20 3.76 7.53
C PHE A 333 -44.95 4.95 6.92
N ASN A 334 -44.30 6.12 6.88
CA ASN A 334 -44.89 7.33 6.34
C ASN A 334 -44.61 7.51 4.84
N ILE A 335 -45.43 6.87 3.99
CA ILE A 335 -45.29 6.95 2.53
C ILE A 335 -45.43 8.38 1.98
N ASP A 336 -46.27 9.22 2.58
CA ASP A 336 -46.42 10.62 2.13
C ASP A 336 -45.10 11.40 2.36
N ASN A 337 -44.44 11.16 3.50
CA ASN A 337 -43.12 11.73 3.78
C ASN A 337 -42.06 11.17 2.83
N LEU A 338 -42.06 9.85 2.57
CA LEU A 338 -41.16 9.22 1.58
C LEU A 338 -41.29 9.89 0.20
N LEU A 339 -42.50 9.97 -0.34
CA LEU A 339 -42.76 10.58 -1.65
C LEU A 339 -42.37 12.07 -1.69
N THR A 340 -42.64 12.81 -0.61
CA THR A 340 -42.25 14.22 -0.51
C THR A 340 -40.72 14.36 -0.54
N THR A 341 -40.00 13.56 0.25
CA THR A 341 -38.53 13.61 0.29
C THR A 341 -37.89 13.15 -1.01
N LEU A 342 -38.51 12.20 -1.73
CA LEU A 342 -38.01 11.71 -3.01
C LEU A 342 -38.34 12.63 -4.20
N THR A 343 -39.19 13.64 -4.01
CA THR A 343 -39.62 14.57 -5.08
C THR A 343 -38.45 15.26 -5.82
N PRO A 344 -37.35 15.70 -5.16
CA PRO A 344 -36.22 16.30 -5.86
C PRO A 344 -35.53 15.40 -6.89
N TYR A 345 -35.65 14.07 -6.75
CA TYR A 345 -35.06 13.07 -7.67
C TYR A 345 -36.04 12.56 -8.73
N TYR A 346 -37.32 12.91 -8.58
CA TYR A 346 -38.37 12.59 -9.54
C TYR A 346 -38.42 13.64 -10.66
N ARG A 347 -38.95 13.26 -11.84
CA ARG A 347 -39.05 14.08 -13.05
C ARG A 347 -39.41 15.55 -12.75
N GLY A 348 -38.55 16.48 -13.17
CA GLY A 348 -38.71 17.92 -12.96
C GLY A 348 -38.21 18.43 -11.61
N GLY A 349 -37.66 17.55 -10.76
CA GLY A 349 -36.94 17.90 -9.54
C GLY A 349 -35.49 18.32 -9.82
N ARG A 350 -34.86 18.96 -8.82
CA ARG A 350 -33.47 19.49 -8.89
C ARG A 350 -32.42 18.43 -9.26
N TYR A 351 -32.65 17.17 -8.93
CA TYR A 351 -31.72 16.05 -9.09
C TYR A 351 -32.33 14.91 -9.93
N ASP A 352 -33.28 15.22 -10.81
CA ASP A 352 -33.98 14.20 -11.60
C ASP A 352 -33.04 13.38 -12.51
N PHE A 353 -31.92 13.96 -12.93
CA PHE A 353 -30.88 13.32 -13.73
C PHE A 353 -30.16 12.19 -12.98
N LEU A 354 -30.08 12.26 -11.64
CA LEU A 354 -29.12 11.47 -10.86
C LEU A 354 -29.42 9.96 -10.88
N LEU A 355 -30.71 9.59 -10.82
CA LEU A 355 -31.17 8.20 -10.72
C LEU A 355 -31.97 7.73 -11.95
N ASN A 356 -31.96 8.53 -13.03
CA ASN A 356 -32.70 8.26 -14.26
C ASN A 356 -31.79 8.29 -15.50
N SER A 357 -30.52 7.91 -15.36
CA SER A 357 -29.60 7.92 -16.50
C SER A 357 -30.13 7.05 -17.65
N GLN A 358 -30.15 7.62 -18.86
CA GLN A 358 -30.46 6.91 -20.10
C GLN A 358 -29.20 6.37 -20.78
N GLN A 359 -28.03 6.86 -20.37
CA GLN A 359 -26.75 6.35 -20.84
C GLN A 359 -26.40 5.12 -20.01
N ASN A 360 -26.83 3.95 -20.50
CA ASN A 360 -26.52 2.66 -19.90
C ASN A 360 -25.03 2.32 -20.13
N ILE A 361 -24.12 3.01 -19.45
CA ILE A 361 -22.72 2.62 -19.44
C ILE A 361 -22.65 1.38 -18.56
N ASP A 362 -22.42 0.22 -19.19
CA ASP A 362 -22.16 -1.01 -18.46
C ASP A 362 -20.86 -0.86 -17.65
N LEU A 363 -20.99 -0.48 -16.38
CA LEU A 363 -19.87 -0.39 -15.47
C LEU A 363 -19.32 -1.76 -15.10
N LEU A 364 -20.05 -2.87 -15.29
CA LEU A 364 -19.61 -4.20 -14.90
C LEU A 364 -18.39 -4.63 -15.72
N SER A 365 -18.46 -4.51 -17.04
CA SER A 365 -17.38 -4.92 -17.95
C SER A 365 -16.14 -4.02 -17.89
N LYS A 366 -16.29 -2.74 -17.57
CA LYS A 366 -15.17 -1.77 -17.50
C LYS A 366 -14.15 -2.19 -16.44
N ARG A 367 -12.87 -2.21 -16.79
CA ARG A 367 -11.78 -2.65 -15.89
C ARG A 367 -11.10 -1.51 -15.16
N PHE A 368 -11.25 -0.27 -15.60
CA PHE A 368 -10.65 0.87 -14.92
C PHE A 368 -11.67 2.00 -14.83
N ILE A 369 -12.13 2.29 -13.62
CA ILE A 369 -13.15 3.31 -13.34
C ILE A 369 -12.61 4.22 -12.24
N VAL A 370 -12.68 5.52 -12.44
CA VAL A 370 -12.35 6.55 -11.44
C VAL A 370 -13.60 7.38 -11.18
N PHE A 371 -13.97 7.52 -9.92
CA PHE A 371 -14.96 8.47 -9.44
C PHE A 371 -14.23 9.59 -8.71
N GLU A 372 -14.14 10.74 -9.35
CA GLU A 372 -13.71 12.00 -8.74
C GLU A 372 -14.89 12.60 -7.98
N ILE A 373 -14.73 12.77 -6.67
CA ILE A 373 -15.80 13.25 -5.79
C ILE A 373 -15.45 14.53 -5.04
N ASP A 374 -14.32 15.19 -5.31
CA ASP A 374 -13.88 16.39 -4.60
C ASP A 374 -14.86 17.55 -4.75
N ALA A 375 -15.42 17.72 -5.96
CA ALA A 375 -16.41 18.77 -6.25
C ALA A 375 -17.74 18.60 -5.49
N ILE A 376 -18.06 17.37 -5.06
CA ILE A 376 -19.33 17.06 -4.40
C ILE A 376 -19.17 16.67 -2.93
N LYS A 377 -17.94 16.56 -2.40
CA LYS A 377 -17.66 16.05 -1.05
C LYS A 377 -18.41 16.78 0.07
N ASP A 378 -18.64 18.08 -0.11
CA ASP A 378 -19.33 18.93 0.87
C ASP A 378 -20.84 19.08 0.57
N ASN A 379 -21.33 18.50 -0.54
CA ASN A 379 -22.73 18.53 -0.93
C ASN A 379 -23.51 17.41 -0.23
N LYS A 380 -24.26 17.77 0.82
CA LYS A 380 -25.03 16.84 1.65
C LYS A 380 -26.11 16.04 0.93
N ASP A 381 -26.54 16.49 -0.25
CA ASP A 381 -27.56 15.79 -1.03
C ASP A 381 -26.93 14.83 -2.05
N LEU A 382 -25.94 15.30 -2.82
CA LEU A 382 -25.33 14.51 -3.90
C LEU A 382 -24.32 13.49 -3.38
N PHE A 383 -23.56 13.84 -2.35
CA PHE A 383 -22.46 13.01 -1.88
C PHE A 383 -22.89 11.61 -1.40
N PRO A 384 -23.93 11.47 -0.55
CA PRO A 384 -24.38 10.15 -0.11
C PRO A 384 -24.85 9.29 -1.29
N VAL A 385 -25.51 9.90 -2.28
CA VAL A 385 -26.04 9.19 -3.44
C VAL A 385 -24.92 8.67 -4.33
N VAL A 386 -23.95 9.52 -4.66
CA VAL A 386 -22.80 9.11 -5.47
C VAL A 386 -21.99 8.03 -4.74
N THR A 387 -21.80 8.16 -3.43
CA THR A 387 -21.14 7.12 -2.62
C THR A 387 -21.84 5.77 -2.73
N ILE A 388 -23.18 5.73 -2.64
CA ILE A 388 -23.94 4.49 -2.78
C ILE A 388 -23.80 3.90 -4.18
N ILE A 389 -23.83 4.72 -5.24
CA ILE A 389 -23.62 4.28 -6.63
C ILE A 389 -22.24 3.62 -6.80
N ILE A 390 -21.20 4.25 -6.28
CA ILE A 390 -19.81 3.74 -6.31
C ILE A 390 -19.76 2.35 -5.64
N MET A 391 -20.38 2.23 -4.47
CA MET A 391 -20.41 0.99 -3.71
C MET A 391 -21.17 -0.12 -4.41
N GLU A 392 -22.35 0.19 -4.93
CA GLU A 392 -23.17 -0.74 -5.68
C GLU A 392 -22.43 -1.25 -6.92
N SER A 393 -21.77 -0.35 -7.65
CA SER A 393 -20.93 -0.71 -8.80
C SER A 393 -19.84 -1.72 -8.42
N PHE A 394 -19.19 -1.53 -7.28
CA PHE A 394 -18.17 -2.46 -6.80
C PHE A 394 -18.75 -3.80 -6.31
N ILE A 395 -19.87 -3.80 -5.56
CA ILE A 395 -20.57 -5.04 -5.16
C ILE A 395 -20.96 -5.84 -6.39
N ASN A 396 -21.55 -5.19 -7.39
CA ASN A 396 -21.99 -5.80 -8.63
C ASN A 396 -20.81 -6.54 -9.31
N LYS A 397 -19.63 -5.90 -9.38
CA LYS A 397 -18.39 -6.53 -9.85
C LYS A 397 -17.97 -7.72 -9.00
N MET A 398 -17.94 -7.58 -7.66
CA MET A 398 -17.55 -8.66 -6.76
C MET A 398 -18.41 -9.92 -6.97
N ARG A 399 -19.72 -9.74 -7.13
CA ARG A 399 -20.69 -10.84 -7.19
C ARG A 399 -20.75 -11.50 -8.56
N ARG A 400 -20.75 -10.72 -9.64
CA ARG A 400 -20.97 -11.25 -11.00
C ARG A 400 -19.69 -11.71 -11.70
N LEU A 401 -18.56 -11.03 -11.50
CA LEU A 401 -17.31 -11.37 -12.18
C LEU A 401 -16.59 -12.52 -11.46
N LYS A 402 -16.88 -13.78 -11.77
CA LYS A 402 -16.17 -14.92 -11.12
C LYS A 402 -14.75 -15.10 -11.69
N GLY A 403 -13.79 -15.49 -10.83
CA GLY A 403 -12.40 -15.75 -11.24
C GLY A 403 -11.54 -14.51 -11.58
N ILE A 404 -12.17 -13.34 -11.68
CA ILE A 404 -11.51 -12.07 -12.00
C ILE A 404 -11.08 -11.36 -10.71
N ARG A 405 -9.90 -10.73 -10.69
CA ARG A 405 -9.44 -9.93 -9.55
C ARG A 405 -10.14 -8.56 -9.55
N LYS A 406 -10.59 -8.07 -8.37
CA LYS A 406 -11.16 -6.72 -8.23
C LYS A 406 -10.47 -5.94 -7.13
N MET A 407 -10.25 -4.66 -7.38
CA MET A 407 -9.68 -3.75 -6.41
C MET A 407 -10.58 -2.53 -6.31
N ILE A 408 -10.97 -2.18 -5.08
CA ILE A 408 -11.53 -0.87 -4.76
C ILE A 408 -10.47 -0.08 -4.00
N LEU A 409 -10.21 1.14 -4.45
CA LEU A 409 -9.31 2.06 -3.78
C LEU A 409 -10.06 3.32 -3.39
N ILE A 410 -9.94 3.73 -2.13
CA ILE A 410 -10.59 4.90 -1.56
C ILE A 410 -9.50 5.85 -1.04
N GLU A 411 -9.31 6.99 -1.72
CA GLU A 411 -8.32 8.01 -1.34
C GLU A 411 -9.00 9.21 -0.68
N GLU A 412 -8.65 9.50 0.58
CA GLU A 412 -9.14 10.60 1.46
C GLU A 412 -10.67 10.74 1.61
N ALA A 413 -11.46 10.07 0.79
CA ALA A 413 -12.91 10.09 0.79
C ALA A 413 -13.50 9.27 1.94
N TRP A 414 -12.69 8.50 2.66
CA TRP A 414 -13.18 7.62 3.72
C TRP A 414 -13.93 8.38 4.82
N LYS A 415 -13.59 9.66 5.09
CA LYS A 415 -14.29 10.49 6.08
C LYS A 415 -15.72 10.78 5.67
N ALA A 416 -15.89 11.20 4.43
CA ALA A 416 -17.18 11.49 3.86
C ALA A 416 -17.99 10.19 3.70
N ILE A 417 -17.30 9.07 3.49
CA ILE A 417 -17.84 7.70 3.43
C ILE A 417 -17.99 7.09 4.85
N ALA A 418 -17.68 7.78 5.95
CA ALA A 418 -17.76 7.21 7.31
C ALA A 418 -19.04 7.59 8.06
N SER A 419 -20.08 8.05 7.36
CA SER A 419 -21.42 8.17 7.94
C SER A 419 -21.89 6.83 8.52
N ALA A 420 -22.79 6.84 9.51
CA ALA A 420 -23.10 5.66 10.32
C ALA A 420 -23.47 4.41 9.48
N ASN A 421 -24.22 4.61 8.38
CA ASN A 421 -24.60 3.54 7.45
C ASN A 421 -23.43 3.07 6.59
N MET A 422 -22.54 3.97 6.20
CA MET A 422 -21.45 3.70 5.26
C MET A 422 -20.19 3.11 5.95
N ALA A 423 -20.02 3.39 7.24
CA ALA A 423 -19.07 2.71 8.11
C ALA A 423 -19.34 1.18 8.19
N TYR A 424 -20.61 0.79 8.30
CA TYR A 424 -21.00 -0.62 8.26
C TYR A 424 -20.62 -1.27 6.92
N TYR A 425 -20.82 -0.53 5.82
CA TYR A 425 -20.43 -0.99 4.50
C TYR A 425 -18.92 -1.22 4.38
N ILE A 426 -18.08 -0.26 4.79
CA ILE A 426 -16.61 -0.43 4.75
C ILE A 426 -16.20 -1.68 5.53
N LYS A 427 -16.81 -1.90 6.70
CA LYS A 427 -16.59 -3.10 7.51
C LYS A 427 -17.02 -4.38 6.80
N TYR A 428 -18.17 -4.39 6.15
CA TYR A 428 -18.63 -5.51 5.34
C TYR A 428 -17.68 -5.78 4.17
N LEU A 429 -17.29 -4.75 3.42
CA LEU A 429 -16.39 -4.80 2.29
C LEU A 429 -15.07 -5.46 2.69
N TYR A 430 -14.38 -4.93 3.71
CA TYR A 430 -13.08 -5.46 4.16
C TYR A 430 -13.14 -6.92 4.62
N LYS A 431 -14.25 -7.35 5.24
CA LYS A 431 -14.44 -8.74 5.68
C LYS A 431 -14.78 -9.70 4.54
N THR A 432 -15.47 -9.20 3.52
CA THR A 432 -16.14 -10.04 2.51
C THR A 432 -15.40 -10.07 1.18
N VAL A 433 -14.72 -9.00 0.78
CA VAL A 433 -14.04 -8.84 -0.51
C VAL A 433 -13.06 -9.98 -0.81
N ARG A 434 -12.38 -10.49 0.23
CA ARG A 434 -11.45 -11.64 0.11
C ARG A 434 -12.09 -12.92 -0.43
N LYS A 435 -13.40 -13.12 -0.22
CA LYS A 435 -14.16 -14.27 -0.74
C LYS A 435 -14.42 -14.17 -2.24
N PHE A 436 -14.28 -12.98 -2.82
CA PHE A 436 -14.61 -12.69 -4.23
C PHE A 436 -13.38 -12.39 -5.08
N PHE A 437 -12.21 -12.90 -4.67
CA PHE A 437 -10.91 -12.59 -5.28
C PHE A 437 -10.68 -11.08 -5.42
N GLY A 438 -11.08 -10.31 -4.41
CA GLY A 438 -10.86 -8.88 -4.40
C GLY A 438 -10.05 -8.40 -3.21
N GLU A 439 -9.75 -7.10 -3.25
CA GLU A 439 -9.04 -6.37 -2.24
C GLU A 439 -9.59 -4.95 -2.10
N ALA A 440 -9.62 -4.46 -0.86
CA ALA A 440 -9.95 -3.08 -0.55
C ALA A 440 -8.68 -2.34 -0.11
N ILE A 441 -8.49 -1.14 -0.64
CA ILE A 441 -7.34 -0.28 -0.35
C ILE A 441 -7.87 1.07 0.14
N VAL A 442 -7.39 1.50 1.30
CA VAL A 442 -7.65 2.86 1.80
C VAL A 442 -6.33 3.60 1.82
N VAL A 443 -6.37 4.82 1.29
CA VAL A 443 -5.25 5.73 1.17
C VAL A 443 -5.58 7.00 1.96
N THR A 444 -4.73 7.37 2.91
CA THR A 444 -4.93 8.54 3.78
C THR A 444 -3.61 9.25 4.06
N GLN A 445 -3.65 10.56 4.20
CA GLN A 445 -2.52 11.40 4.59
C GLN A 445 -2.59 11.86 6.03
N GLU A 446 -3.80 11.93 6.58
CA GLU A 446 -4.03 12.50 7.88
C GLU A 446 -3.97 11.46 9.00
N VAL A 447 -2.97 11.59 9.85
CA VAL A 447 -2.75 10.70 10.99
C VAL A 447 -3.80 10.89 12.08
N ASP A 448 -4.20 12.15 12.34
CA ASP A 448 -5.16 12.47 13.39
C ASP A 448 -6.52 11.80 13.15
N ASP A 449 -6.89 11.64 11.90
CA ASP A 449 -8.15 11.03 11.52
C ASP A 449 -8.17 9.52 11.75
N ILE A 450 -7.01 8.87 11.59
CA ILE A 450 -6.82 7.47 11.96
C ILE A 450 -6.90 7.29 13.48
N ILE A 451 -6.32 8.22 14.23
CA ILE A 451 -6.29 8.20 15.70
C ILE A 451 -7.70 8.31 16.27
N GLN A 452 -8.50 9.21 15.71
CA GLN A 452 -9.80 9.57 16.27
C GLN A 452 -10.95 8.64 15.85
N SER A 453 -10.82 7.89 14.75
CA SER A 453 -11.91 7.05 14.22
C SER A 453 -11.80 5.58 14.64
N PRO A 454 -12.69 5.06 15.52
CA PRO A 454 -12.72 3.64 15.89
C PRO A 454 -13.00 2.75 14.69
N ILE A 455 -13.83 3.21 13.76
CA ILE A 455 -14.20 2.47 12.54
C ILE A 455 -12.96 2.23 11.68
N VAL A 456 -12.10 3.24 11.48
CA VAL A 456 -10.86 3.09 10.69
C VAL A 456 -9.96 2.06 11.34
N LYS A 457 -9.73 2.17 12.65
CA LYS A 457 -8.89 1.23 13.39
C LYS A 457 -9.42 -0.21 13.30
N GLU A 458 -10.68 -0.42 13.65
CA GLU A 458 -11.26 -1.77 13.75
C GLU A 458 -11.59 -2.41 12.41
N SER A 459 -12.01 -1.61 11.43
CA SER A 459 -12.54 -2.13 10.17
C SER A 459 -11.51 -2.10 9.04
N ILE A 460 -10.67 -1.07 8.98
CA ILE A 460 -9.67 -0.92 7.91
C ILE A 460 -8.33 -1.48 8.36
N ILE A 461 -7.72 -0.91 9.41
CA ILE A 461 -6.35 -1.25 9.81
C ILE A 461 -6.24 -2.70 10.27
N ASN A 462 -7.13 -3.13 11.17
CA ASN A 462 -7.11 -4.51 11.67
C ASN A 462 -7.45 -5.57 10.61
N ASN A 463 -8.08 -5.19 9.50
CA ASN A 463 -8.40 -6.11 8.39
C ASN A 463 -7.52 -5.85 7.16
N SER A 464 -6.42 -5.11 7.31
CA SER A 464 -5.40 -4.86 6.28
C SER A 464 -4.09 -5.54 6.67
N ASP A 465 -3.82 -6.69 6.09
CA ASP A 465 -2.58 -7.42 6.37
C ASP A 465 -1.37 -6.80 5.66
N CYS A 466 -1.62 -6.01 4.61
CA CYS A 466 -0.59 -5.22 3.94
C CYS A 466 -0.68 -3.76 4.38
N LYS A 467 0.39 -3.26 4.99
CA LYS A 467 0.53 -1.86 5.38
C LYS A 467 1.63 -1.23 4.55
N ILE A 468 1.35 -0.08 3.96
CA ILE A 468 2.28 0.64 3.10
C ILE A 468 2.46 2.04 3.66
N LEU A 469 3.68 2.37 4.08
CA LEU A 469 4.00 3.67 4.67
C LEU A 469 5.02 4.36 3.78
N LEU A 470 4.68 5.57 3.36
CA LEU A 470 5.62 6.48 2.71
C LEU A 470 6.38 7.29 3.77
N ASP A 471 7.17 8.25 3.34
CA ASP A 471 7.98 9.13 4.19
C ASP A 471 7.17 9.79 5.30
N GLN A 472 7.41 9.40 6.56
CA GLN A 472 6.70 9.89 7.74
C GLN A 472 7.41 11.03 8.47
N ARG A 473 8.41 11.69 7.87
CA ARG A 473 9.18 12.76 8.54
C ARG A 473 8.33 13.91 9.08
N LYS A 474 7.21 14.22 8.41
CA LYS A 474 6.25 15.24 8.91
C LYS A 474 5.57 14.85 10.23
N TYR A 475 5.53 13.56 10.56
CA TYR A 475 4.86 13.02 11.74
C TYR A 475 5.82 12.41 12.76
N MET A 476 7.13 12.74 12.72
CA MET A 476 8.13 12.24 13.68
C MET A 476 7.68 12.36 15.13
N ASN A 477 7.15 13.53 15.51
CA ASN A 477 6.71 13.80 16.89
C ASN A 477 5.48 12.99 17.32
N LYS A 478 4.73 12.43 16.36
CA LYS A 478 3.54 11.59 16.59
C LYS A 478 3.79 10.12 16.22
N PHE A 479 5.02 9.75 15.85
CA PHE A 479 5.29 8.42 15.28
C PHE A 479 5.06 7.30 16.30
N ASP A 480 5.24 7.56 17.60
CA ASP A 480 4.93 6.60 18.66
C ASP A 480 3.45 6.20 18.65
N ILE A 481 2.56 7.14 18.34
CA ILE A 481 1.12 6.88 18.20
C ILE A 481 0.85 6.03 16.96
N ILE A 482 1.51 6.35 15.84
CA ILE A 482 1.42 5.60 14.58
C ILE A 482 1.88 4.15 14.80
N GLN A 483 3.04 3.96 15.42
CA GLN A 483 3.62 2.66 15.75
C GLN A 483 2.64 1.83 16.58
N ASN A 484 2.04 2.42 17.62
CA ASN A 484 1.07 1.74 18.48
C ASN A 484 -0.22 1.37 17.75
N ILE A 485 -0.77 2.26 16.92
CA ILE A 485 -2.01 2.01 16.18
C ILE A 485 -1.82 0.93 15.12
N LEU A 486 -0.70 0.96 14.41
CA LEU A 486 -0.40 0.02 13.33
C LEU A 486 0.20 -1.30 13.83
N GLY A 487 0.57 -1.38 15.10
CA GLY A 487 1.20 -2.55 15.72
C GLY A 487 2.60 -2.82 15.16
N LEU A 488 3.40 -1.77 14.97
CA LEU A 488 4.73 -1.86 14.37
C LEU A 488 5.80 -2.17 15.43
N THR A 489 6.75 -3.02 15.06
CA THR A 489 7.94 -3.35 15.85
C THR A 489 9.00 -2.23 15.77
N GLU A 490 9.97 -2.24 16.69
CA GLU A 490 11.12 -1.31 16.64
C GLU A 490 11.91 -1.43 15.34
N LYS A 491 12.08 -2.65 14.82
CA LYS A 491 12.72 -2.88 13.51
C LYS A 491 11.98 -2.15 12.39
N GLU A 492 10.65 -2.28 12.36
CA GLU A 492 9.82 -1.65 11.33
C GLU A 492 9.83 -0.13 11.48
N ARG A 493 9.80 0.39 12.71
CA ARG A 493 10.01 1.81 13.01
C ARG A 493 11.32 2.29 12.37
N SER A 494 12.45 1.65 12.68
CA SER A 494 13.75 2.03 12.11
C SER A 494 13.76 2.02 10.57
N GLN A 495 13.12 1.02 9.95
CA GLN A 495 12.97 0.97 8.49
C GLN A 495 12.18 2.17 7.95
N ILE A 496 11.02 2.47 8.53
CA ILE A 496 10.15 3.56 8.06
C ILE A 496 10.83 4.91 8.24
N LEU A 497 11.53 5.12 9.35
CA LEU A 497 12.26 6.36 9.62
C LEU A 497 13.47 6.57 8.69
N SER A 498 13.99 5.49 8.09
CA SER A 498 15.10 5.54 7.13
C SER A 498 14.69 5.91 5.69
N ILE A 499 13.39 5.99 5.40
CA ILE A 499 12.87 6.28 4.07
C ILE A 499 13.38 7.65 3.59
N ASN A 500 13.89 7.69 2.36
CA ASN A 500 14.38 8.88 1.65
C ASN A 500 15.52 9.65 2.37
N GLN A 501 16.25 9.01 3.29
CA GLN A 501 17.37 9.68 3.99
C GLN A 501 18.68 9.63 3.21
N ASP A 502 18.90 8.60 2.41
CA ASP A 502 20.14 8.37 1.66
C ASP A 502 19.83 7.95 0.21
N LEU A 503 19.26 8.89 -0.56
CA LEU A 503 18.91 8.66 -1.96
C LEU A 503 20.15 8.84 -2.86
N ASP A 504 20.32 7.96 -3.84
CA ASP A 504 21.36 8.12 -4.87
C ASP A 504 21.09 9.40 -5.68
N PRO A 505 21.99 10.39 -5.69
CA PRO A 505 21.78 11.67 -6.37
C PRO A 505 21.69 11.55 -7.88
N LYS A 506 22.12 10.43 -8.47
CA LYS A 506 22.06 10.18 -9.92
C LYS A 506 20.74 9.57 -10.38
N ARG A 507 19.92 9.11 -9.45
CA ARG A 507 18.66 8.40 -9.75
C ARG A 507 17.48 9.19 -9.22
N LYS A 508 16.33 9.04 -9.89
CA LYS A 508 15.09 9.72 -9.51
C LYS A 508 14.08 8.70 -9.02
N TYR A 509 14.02 8.53 -7.70
CA TYR A 509 13.08 7.59 -7.06
C TYR A 509 12.64 8.10 -5.69
N LYS A 510 11.56 7.49 -5.18
CA LYS A 510 11.11 7.63 -3.80
C LYS A 510 11.01 6.27 -3.15
N GLU A 511 11.37 6.17 -1.89
CA GLU A 511 11.28 4.94 -1.13
C GLU A 511 9.90 4.79 -0.48
N VAL A 512 9.47 3.54 -0.33
CA VAL A 512 8.24 3.14 0.33
C VAL A 512 8.49 1.92 1.20
N TRP A 513 7.98 1.94 2.42
CA TRP A 513 7.98 0.77 3.29
C TRP A 513 6.72 -0.06 3.06
N ILE A 514 6.89 -1.38 3.00
CA ILE A 514 5.81 -2.34 2.87
C ILE A 514 5.96 -3.39 3.96
N GLY A 515 4.94 -3.51 4.81
CA GLY A 515 4.79 -4.57 5.81
C GLY A 515 3.68 -5.54 5.45
N LEU A 516 3.92 -6.82 5.69
CA LEU A 516 3.03 -7.95 5.38
C LEU A 516 2.84 -8.81 6.63
N GLY A 517 1.60 -8.89 7.10
CA GLY A 517 1.19 -9.78 8.19
C GLY A 517 1.89 -9.54 9.53
N GLY A 518 2.51 -8.38 9.72
CA GLY A 518 3.30 -8.05 10.92
C GLY A 518 4.55 -8.91 11.12
N THR A 519 4.98 -9.66 10.11
CA THR A 519 6.12 -10.59 10.21
C THR A 519 7.19 -10.33 9.15
N GLN A 520 6.81 -9.80 7.99
CA GLN A 520 7.73 -9.46 6.92
C GLN A 520 7.60 -7.99 6.55
N SER A 521 8.74 -7.31 6.44
CA SER A 521 8.77 -5.90 6.11
C SER A 521 10.06 -5.52 5.40
N ALA A 522 9.97 -4.63 4.42
CA ALA A 522 11.14 -4.07 3.73
C ALA A 522 10.84 -2.70 3.12
N VAL A 523 11.89 -1.99 2.72
CA VAL A 523 11.81 -0.67 2.07
C VAL A 523 12.22 -0.82 0.62
N TYR A 524 11.35 -0.43 -0.30
CA TYR A 524 11.55 -0.56 -1.74
C TYR A 524 11.62 0.82 -2.39
N ALA A 525 12.32 0.92 -3.51
CA ALA A 525 12.36 2.12 -4.34
C ALA A 525 11.27 2.09 -5.41
N THR A 526 10.49 3.16 -5.49
CA THR A 526 9.56 3.47 -6.57
C THR A 526 10.30 4.31 -7.59
N GLU A 527 10.90 3.64 -8.57
CA GLU A 527 11.57 4.24 -9.71
C GLU A 527 10.76 3.91 -10.96
N VAL A 528 10.41 4.93 -11.74
CA VAL A 528 9.56 4.78 -12.92
C VAL A 528 10.22 5.44 -14.12
N SER A 529 9.80 5.05 -15.32
CA SER A 529 10.19 5.72 -16.55
C SER A 529 9.70 7.17 -16.58
N MET A 530 10.28 7.96 -17.48
CA MET A 530 9.90 9.37 -17.63
C MET A 530 8.47 9.51 -18.17
N GLU A 531 8.03 8.59 -19.02
CA GLU A 531 6.66 8.52 -19.52
C GLU A 531 5.67 8.23 -18.39
N GLU A 532 5.96 7.26 -17.52
CA GLU A 532 5.15 6.98 -16.33
C GLU A 532 5.12 8.19 -15.39
N ASN A 533 6.26 8.86 -15.19
CA ASN A 533 6.32 10.05 -14.36
C ASN A 533 5.38 11.15 -14.88
N LEU A 534 5.41 11.45 -16.19
CA LEU A 534 4.53 12.43 -16.83
C LEU A 534 3.05 12.00 -16.80
N ALA A 535 2.76 10.70 -16.83
CA ALA A 535 1.40 10.19 -16.72
C ALA A 535 0.82 10.32 -15.30
N TYR A 536 1.68 10.27 -14.27
CA TYR A 536 1.29 10.26 -12.86
C TYR A 536 1.47 11.60 -12.15
N THR A 537 2.16 12.56 -12.78
CA THR A 537 2.53 13.82 -12.12
C THR A 537 1.29 14.60 -11.69
N THR A 538 1.30 15.01 -10.43
CA THR A 538 0.29 15.90 -9.83
C THR A 538 0.81 17.32 -9.69
N GLU A 539 2.05 17.58 -10.14
CA GLU A 539 2.62 18.92 -10.13
C GLU A 539 1.97 19.73 -11.26
N GLU A 540 1.42 20.89 -10.92
CA GLU A 540 0.54 21.65 -11.81
C GLU A 540 1.25 22.07 -13.11
N ARG A 541 2.50 22.52 -13.03
CA ARG A 541 3.26 22.97 -14.19
C ARG A 541 3.55 21.82 -15.16
N GLU A 542 3.95 20.65 -14.64
CA GLU A 542 4.16 19.45 -15.47
C GLU A 542 2.84 18.94 -16.05
N LYS A 543 1.76 18.97 -15.27
CA LYS A 543 0.43 18.56 -15.75
C LYS A 543 -0.05 19.46 -16.88
N MET A 544 0.10 20.78 -16.76
CA MET A 544 -0.25 21.74 -17.81
C MET A 544 0.61 21.53 -19.06
N GLU A 545 1.92 21.29 -18.90
CA GLU A 545 2.81 20.97 -20.03
C GLU A 545 2.32 19.74 -20.83
N VAL A 546 1.87 18.70 -20.13
CA VAL A 546 1.27 17.51 -20.76
C VAL A 546 -0.04 17.87 -21.46
N MET A 547 -0.95 18.59 -20.79
CA MET A 547 -2.26 18.94 -21.35
C MET A 547 -2.16 19.85 -22.58
N ASP A 548 -1.30 20.86 -22.55
CA ASP A 548 -1.04 21.74 -23.70
C ASP A 548 -0.54 20.92 -24.90
N LYS A 549 0.31 19.91 -24.64
CA LYS A 549 0.82 19.02 -25.68
C LYS A 549 -0.25 18.08 -26.22
N VAL A 550 -1.14 17.59 -25.36
CA VAL A 550 -2.31 16.79 -25.74
C VAL A 550 -3.22 17.59 -26.67
N GLU A 551 -3.49 18.86 -26.36
CA GLU A 551 -4.32 19.74 -27.17
C GLU A 551 -3.70 19.97 -28.56
N GLN A 552 -2.38 20.21 -28.64
CA GLN A 552 -1.65 20.33 -29.90
C GLN A 552 -1.71 19.06 -30.77
N LEU A 553 -1.92 17.90 -30.15
CA LEU A 553 -1.97 16.59 -30.81
C LEU A 553 -3.41 16.05 -30.92
N ASN A 554 -4.42 16.93 -30.89
CA ASN A 554 -5.84 16.58 -31.04
C ASN A 554 -6.33 15.50 -30.05
N GLY A 555 -5.83 15.52 -28.81
CA GLY A 555 -6.24 14.59 -27.75
C GLY A 555 -5.38 13.34 -27.60
N ASP A 556 -4.33 13.16 -28.42
CA ASP A 556 -3.43 12.00 -28.33
C ASP A 556 -2.42 12.15 -27.16
N ILE A 557 -2.85 11.70 -25.98
CA ILE A 557 -2.04 11.71 -24.75
C ILE A 557 -0.80 10.82 -24.80
N GLU A 558 -0.86 9.69 -25.52
CA GLU A 558 0.27 8.75 -25.59
C GLU A 558 1.42 9.41 -26.36
N THR A 559 1.11 9.99 -27.53
CA THR A 559 2.10 10.70 -28.34
C THR A 559 2.60 11.95 -27.62
N ALA A 560 1.74 12.67 -26.91
CA ALA A 560 2.14 13.84 -26.12
C ALA A 560 3.19 13.49 -25.06
N ILE A 561 2.90 12.47 -24.24
CA ILE A 561 3.80 11.99 -23.19
C ILE A 561 5.12 11.51 -23.79
N ARG A 562 5.07 10.71 -24.89
CA ARG A 562 6.28 10.21 -25.55
C ARG A 562 7.17 11.34 -26.07
N GLN A 563 6.59 12.36 -26.71
CA GLN A 563 7.35 13.50 -27.22
C GLN A 563 7.99 14.32 -26.09
N LEU A 564 7.23 14.59 -25.01
CA LEU A 564 7.75 15.34 -23.85
C LEU A 564 8.85 14.56 -23.12
N ALA A 565 8.69 13.24 -22.95
CA ALA A 565 9.72 12.40 -22.35
C ALA A 565 11.02 12.43 -23.16
N GLU A 566 10.95 12.35 -24.49
CA GLU A 566 12.14 12.41 -25.34
C GLU A 566 12.82 13.79 -25.27
N GLN A 567 12.05 14.87 -25.29
CA GLN A 567 12.58 16.23 -25.10
C GLN A 567 13.32 16.38 -23.77
N LYS A 568 12.73 15.89 -22.67
CA LYS A 568 13.37 15.92 -21.34
C LYS A 568 14.65 15.07 -21.30
N ARG A 569 14.68 13.91 -21.96
CA ARG A 569 15.91 13.10 -22.11
C ARG A 569 17.00 13.83 -22.90
N GLU A 570 16.65 14.52 -23.97
CA GLU A 570 17.61 15.30 -24.75
C GLU A 570 18.23 16.44 -23.94
N ILE A 571 17.43 17.13 -23.12
CA ILE A 571 17.91 18.18 -22.21
C ILE A 571 18.93 17.59 -21.22
N ILE A 572 18.59 16.47 -20.56
CA ILE A 572 19.48 15.81 -19.60
C ILE A 572 20.79 15.38 -20.28
N ARG A 573 20.72 14.76 -21.47
CA ARG A 573 21.91 14.38 -22.24
C ARG A 573 22.80 15.58 -22.57
N LYS A 574 22.21 16.73 -22.93
CA LYS A 574 22.95 17.97 -23.21
C LYS A 574 23.62 18.51 -21.95
N GLU A 575 22.93 18.51 -20.81
CA GLU A 575 23.49 18.94 -19.52
C GLU A 575 24.67 18.05 -19.08
N GLU A 576 24.54 16.73 -19.19
CA GLU A 576 25.61 15.78 -18.88
C GLU A 576 26.82 15.95 -19.81
N SER A 577 26.58 16.17 -21.10
CA SER A 577 27.64 16.43 -22.09
C SER A 577 28.33 17.79 -21.93
N SER A 578 27.72 18.73 -21.20
CA SER A 578 28.30 20.05 -20.91
C SER A 578 29.09 20.08 -19.60
N GLN A 579 28.94 19.05 -18.76
CA GLN A 579 29.66 18.85 -17.50
C GLN A 579 30.85 17.89 -17.61
N THR A 580 31.01 17.24 -18.76
CA THR A 580 32.19 16.43 -19.14
C THR A 580 33.11 17.25 -20.03
#